data_AF-A0A7X4IWY9-F1
#
_entry.id   AF-A0A7X4IWY9-F1
#
_cell.length_a   1.000
_cell.length_b   1.000
_cell.length_c   1.000
_cell.angle_alpha   90.00
_cell.angle_beta   90.00
_cell.angle_gamma   90.00
#
_symmetry.space_group_name_H-M   'P 1'
#
loop_
_entity.id
_entity.type
_entity.pdbx_description
1 polymer ?
#
loop_
_entity_poly.entity_id
_entity_poly.type
_entity_poly.pdbx_seq_one_letter_code
_entity_poly.pdbx_strand_id
1 'polypeptide(L)'
;MSGLAGRAALASGIAGLVAAAAAAIVAATVGDALWIAITALVMGAGAFASVFLLLRPVELSVRETAEAARALRGSSLSARAVRTTGPTAQLTHEFNVMATEIEASSRAITAEHARLEAALAAAADAIMAVDAETDVQYANPAALALLGMEEGEVVGRTLIESARDYELDALVREAMAGRGTPDAK
;
A
#
# COMPACT_ATOMS: atom_id res chain seq x y z
N MET A 1 60.93 -79.03 25.03
CA MET A 1 60.34 -77.69 25.29
C MET A 1 60.24 -76.80 24.03
N SER A 2 60.17 -77.37 22.82
CA SER A 2 60.20 -76.61 21.54
C SER A 2 58.83 -76.38 20.88
N GLY A 3 57.74 -77.00 21.37
CA GLY A 3 56.40 -76.90 20.76
C GLY A 3 55.57 -75.67 21.14
N LEU A 4 55.98 -74.93 22.19
CA LEU A 4 55.22 -73.76 22.69
C LEU A 4 55.57 -72.47 21.94
N ALA A 5 56.83 -72.31 21.50
CA ALA A 5 57.26 -71.11 20.78
C ALA A 5 56.63 -70.98 19.38
N GLY A 6 56.44 -72.10 18.65
CA GLY A 6 55.84 -72.09 17.32
C GLY A 6 54.34 -71.74 17.31
N ARG A 7 53.60 -72.09 18.37
CA ARG A 7 52.17 -71.79 18.49
C ARG A 7 51.91 -70.32 18.82
N ALA A 8 52.80 -69.69 19.60
CA ALA A 8 52.73 -68.25 19.89
C ALA A 8 53.05 -67.38 18.66
N ALA A 9 54.00 -67.81 17.82
CA ALA A 9 54.32 -67.14 16.55
C ALA A 9 53.16 -67.22 15.54
N LEU A 10 52.47 -68.36 15.44
CA LEU A 10 51.29 -68.50 14.57
C LEU A 10 50.08 -67.71 15.09
N ALA A 11 49.86 -67.66 16.41
CA ALA A 11 48.76 -66.90 17.00
C ALA A 11 48.92 -65.38 16.84
N SER A 12 50.14 -64.86 16.95
CA SER A 12 50.43 -63.43 16.73
C SER A 12 50.30 -63.01 15.26
N GLY A 13 50.68 -63.89 14.32
CA GLY A 13 50.47 -63.65 12.89
C GLY A 13 48.99 -63.55 12.49
N ILE A 14 48.14 -64.43 13.04
CA ILE A 14 46.69 -64.40 12.79
C ILE A 14 46.05 -63.15 13.39
N ALA A 15 46.47 -62.75 14.61
CA ALA A 15 45.97 -61.54 15.26
C ALA A 15 46.30 -60.26 14.46
N GLY A 16 47.51 -60.16 13.90
CA GLY A 16 47.91 -59.02 13.06
C GLY A 16 47.10 -58.92 11.76
N LEU A 17 46.81 -60.06 11.13
CA LEU A 17 46.06 -60.11 9.87
C LEU A 17 44.59 -59.73 10.06
N VAL A 18 43.98 -60.17 11.18
CA VAL A 18 42.62 -59.76 11.57
C VAL A 18 42.55 -58.27 11.90
N ALA A 19 43.54 -57.73 12.62
CA ALA A 19 43.61 -56.30 12.93
C ALA A 19 43.76 -55.44 11.66
N ALA A 20 44.60 -55.87 10.71
CA ALA A 20 44.78 -55.18 9.45
C ALA A 20 43.51 -55.22 8.58
N ALA A 21 42.82 -56.35 8.52
CA ALA A 21 41.55 -56.48 7.80
C ALA A 21 40.44 -55.62 8.43
N ALA A 22 40.34 -55.60 9.77
CA ALA A 22 39.40 -54.75 10.48
C ALA A 22 39.70 -53.26 10.25
N ALA A 23 40.97 -52.86 10.30
CA ALA A 23 41.39 -51.48 10.01
C ALA A 23 41.08 -51.09 8.55
N ALA A 24 41.27 -51.98 7.58
CA ALA A 24 40.95 -51.74 6.17
C ALA A 24 39.44 -51.61 5.94
N ILE A 25 38.61 -52.44 6.59
CA ILE A 25 37.14 -52.35 6.53
C ILE A 25 36.66 -51.04 7.17
N VAL A 26 37.20 -50.67 8.33
CA VAL A 26 36.86 -49.40 9.00
C VAL A 26 37.31 -48.19 8.16
N ALA A 27 38.50 -48.24 7.54
CA ALA A 27 38.96 -47.16 6.67
C ALA A 27 38.09 -46.99 5.41
N ALA A 28 37.60 -48.10 4.84
CA ALA A 28 36.69 -48.07 3.68
C ALA A 28 35.30 -47.50 4.05
N THR A 29 34.72 -47.91 5.18
CA THR A 29 33.41 -47.41 5.61
C THR A 29 33.44 -45.96 6.08
N VAL A 30 34.54 -45.51 6.71
CA VAL A 30 34.74 -44.11 7.09
C VAL A 30 34.90 -43.21 5.86
N GLY A 31 35.57 -43.70 4.80
CA GLY A 31 35.68 -42.99 3.53
C GLY A 31 34.32 -42.75 2.86
N ASP A 32 33.49 -43.79 2.78
CA ASP A 32 32.14 -43.70 2.22
C ASP A 32 31.23 -42.81 3.09
N ALA A 33 31.30 -42.93 4.42
CA ALA A 33 30.55 -42.07 5.33
C ALA A 33 30.93 -40.59 5.20
N LEU A 34 32.22 -40.29 4.98
CA LEU A 34 32.71 -38.93 4.76
C LEU A 34 32.17 -38.35 3.44
N TRP A 35 32.17 -39.13 2.35
CA TRP A 35 31.58 -38.70 1.07
C TRP A 35 30.06 -38.51 1.15
N ILE A 36 29.35 -39.37 1.89
CA ILE A 36 27.90 -39.21 2.13
C ILE A 36 27.64 -37.93 2.94
N ALA A 37 28.44 -37.64 3.97
CA ALA A 37 28.30 -36.41 4.75
C ALA A 37 28.57 -35.15 3.91
N ILE A 38 29.59 -35.18 3.04
CA ILE A 38 29.92 -34.05 2.14
C ILE A 38 28.79 -33.82 1.13
N THR A 39 28.27 -34.88 0.51
CA THR A 39 27.17 -34.76 -0.47
C THR A 39 25.88 -34.28 0.17
N ALA A 40 25.54 -34.74 1.38
CA ALA A 40 24.42 -34.24 2.16
C ALA A 40 24.58 -32.75 2.51
N LEU A 41 25.79 -32.32 2.89
CA LEU A 41 26.09 -30.92 3.20
C LEU A 41 25.94 -30.03 1.97
N VAL A 42 26.45 -30.46 0.82
CA VAL A 42 26.35 -29.73 -0.45
C VAL A 42 24.89 -29.63 -0.90
N MET A 43 24.10 -30.72 -0.81
CA MET A 43 22.68 -30.67 -1.11
C MET A 43 21.91 -29.76 -0.15
N GLY A 44 22.22 -29.79 1.15
CA GLY A 44 21.62 -28.90 2.14
C GLY A 44 21.94 -27.42 1.87
N ALA A 45 23.20 -27.11 1.57
CA ALA A 45 23.63 -25.76 1.21
C ALA A 45 22.98 -25.29 -0.10
N GLY A 46 22.84 -26.17 -1.09
CA GLY A 46 22.15 -25.88 -2.34
C GLY A 46 20.66 -25.61 -2.16
N ALA A 47 19.97 -26.43 -1.35
CA ALA A 47 18.57 -26.23 -1.01
C ALA A 47 18.38 -24.90 -0.26
N PHE A 48 19.23 -24.62 0.73
CA PHE A 48 19.21 -23.38 1.50
C PHE A 48 19.48 -22.16 0.61
N ALA A 49 20.49 -22.22 -0.27
CA ALA A 49 20.78 -21.16 -1.23
C ALA A 49 19.64 -20.94 -2.23
N SER A 50 18.98 -22.01 -2.70
CA SER A 50 17.82 -21.89 -3.60
C SER A 50 16.65 -21.19 -2.92
N VAL A 51 16.33 -21.56 -1.68
CA VAL A 51 15.27 -20.94 -0.89
C VAL A 51 15.63 -19.48 -0.59
N PHE A 52 16.89 -19.20 -0.24
CA PHE A 52 17.37 -17.85 0.02
C PHE A 52 17.33 -16.95 -1.22
N LEU A 53 17.71 -17.46 -2.39
CA LEU A 53 17.67 -16.76 -3.67
C LEU A 53 16.24 -16.54 -4.18
N LEU A 54 15.32 -17.48 -3.90
CA LEU A 54 13.91 -17.37 -4.27
C LEU A 54 13.12 -16.44 -3.34
N LEU A 55 13.47 -16.35 -2.05
CA LEU A 55 12.76 -15.51 -1.07
C LEU A 55 13.24 -14.05 -1.04
N ARG A 56 14.53 -13.78 -1.31
CA ARG A 56 15.09 -12.42 -1.41
C ARG A 56 14.33 -11.46 -2.35
N PRO A 57 13.95 -11.84 -3.59
CA PRO A 57 13.25 -10.94 -4.49
C PRO A 57 11.82 -10.61 -4.04
N VAL A 58 11.20 -11.44 -3.19
CA VAL A 58 9.87 -11.18 -2.64
C VAL A 58 9.90 -10.02 -1.65
N GLU A 59 10.95 -9.93 -0.84
CA GLU A 59 11.08 -8.92 0.21
C GLU A 59 11.32 -7.49 -0.34
N LEU A 60 11.98 -7.39 -1.50
CA LEU A 60 12.24 -6.11 -2.17
C LEU A 60 11.00 -5.59 -2.93
N SER A 61 10.29 -6.47 -3.64
CA SER A 61 9.09 -6.08 -4.41
C SER A 61 7.93 -5.59 -3.54
N VAL A 62 7.82 -6.08 -2.30
CA VAL A 62 6.80 -5.60 -1.33
C VAL A 62 7.13 -4.21 -0.80
N ARG A 63 8.43 -3.86 -0.65
CA ARG A 63 8.83 -2.53 -0.18
C ARG A 63 8.59 -1.46 -1.22
N GLU A 64 8.89 -1.71 -2.50
CA GLU A 64 8.66 -0.76 -3.59
C GLU A 64 7.17 -0.46 -3.80
N THR A 65 6.31 -1.50 -3.71
CA THR A 65 4.85 -1.32 -3.79
C THR A 65 4.29 -0.59 -2.56
N ALA A 66 4.81 -0.86 -1.37
CA ALA A 66 4.44 -0.12 -0.16
C ALA A 66 4.90 1.36 -0.21
N GLU A 67 6.06 1.65 -0.82
CA GLU A 67 6.54 3.02 -1.01
C GLU A 67 5.72 3.78 -2.05
N ALA A 68 5.38 3.15 -3.18
CA ALA A 68 4.46 3.72 -4.16
C ALA A 68 3.08 4.01 -3.54
N ALA A 69 2.54 3.07 -2.75
CA ALA A 69 1.29 3.24 -2.00
C ALA A 69 1.35 4.42 -0.99
N ARG A 70 2.50 4.63 -0.34
CA ARG A 70 2.71 5.78 0.57
C ARG A 70 2.84 7.10 -0.19
N ALA A 71 3.43 7.10 -1.38
CA ALA A 71 3.57 8.29 -2.22
C ALA A 71 2.21 8.83 -2.70
N LEU A 72 1.20 7.97 -2.91
CA LEU A 72 -0.16 8.43 -3.26
C LEU A 72 -0.88 9.18 -2.14
N ARG A 73 -0.44 9.04 -0.88
CA ARG A 73 -1.01 9.84 0.21
C ARG A 73 -0.57 11.31 0.17
N GLY A 74 0.40 11.68 -0.67
CA GLY A 74 0.87 13.05 -0.80
C GLY A 74 0.74 13.55 -2.23
N SER A 75 -0.37 14.23 -2.55
CA SER A 75 -0.61 15.15 -3.71
C SER A 75 -0.13 14.75 -5.12
N SER A 76 0.50 13.60 -5.31
CA SER A 76 1.12 13.16 -6.56
C SER A 76 0.47 11.84 -6.95
N LEU A 77 -0.76 11.95 -7.47
CA LEU A 77 -1.48 10.87 -8.13
C LEU A 77 -0.73 10.35 -9.38
N SER A 78 0.40 10.98 -9.74
CA SER A 78 1.25 10.63 -10.88
C SER A 78 2.31 9.56 -10.55
N ALA A 79 2.43 9.12 -9.29
CA ALA A 79 3.38 8.09 -8.90
C ALA A 79 2.97 6.71 -9.46
N ARG A 80 3.41 6.41 -10.69
CA ARG A 80 3.23 5.10 -11.31
C ARG A 80 4.29 4.13 -10.83
N ALA A 81 3.90 2.91 -10.51
CA ALA A 81 4.85 1.86 -10.19
C ALA A 81 5.63 1.46 -11.45
N VAL A 82 6.90 1.86 -11.53
CA VAL A 82 7.81 1.56 -12.64
C VAL A 82 8.44 0.19 -12.42
N ARG A 83 7.72 -0.90 -12.75
CA ARG A 83 8.28 -2.21 -13.14
C ARG A 83 7.19 -3.20 -13.58
N THR A 84 7.24 -3.64 -14.84
CA THR A 84 6.23 -4.48 -15.51
C THR A 84 6.67 -5.96 -15.68
N THR A 85 7.80 -6.38 -15.11
CA THR A 85 8.32 -7.74 -15.31
C THR A 85 8.63 -8.43 -13.98
N GLY A 86 8.00 -9.58 -13.75
CA GLY A 86 8.18 -10.43 -12.58
C GLY A 86 6.86 -10.94 -12.00
N PRO A 87 6.91 -11.71 -10.90
CA PRO A 87 5.71 -12.28 -10.23
C PRO A 87 4.68 -11.24 -9.77
N THR A 88 5.06 -9.96 -9.67
CA THR A 88 4.21 -8.85 -9.21
C THR A 88 3.64 -8.00 -10.35
N ALA A 89 3.93 -8.34 -11.62
CA ALA A 89 3.51 -7.56 -12.79
C ALA A 89 1.99 -7.38 -12.88
N GLN A 90 1.21 -8.41 -12.49
CA GLN A 90 -0.24 -8.34 -12.45
C GLN A 90 -0.73 -7.32 -11.42
N LEU A 91 -0.18 -7.33 -10.20
CA LEU A 91 -0.54 -6.36 -9.17
C LEU A 91 -0.18 -4.93 -9.58
N THR A 92 0.98 -4.75 -10.22
CA THR A 92 1.39 -3.45 -10.78
C THR A 92 0.41 -2.96 -11.86
N HIS A 93 -0.09 -3.86 -12.71
CA HIS A 93 -1.07 -3.52 -13.73
C HIS A 93 -2.40 -3.07 -13.10
N GLU A 94 -2.96 -3.87 -12.18
CA GLU A 94 -4.20 -3.53 -11.47
C GLU A 94 -4.09 -2.21 -10.71
N PHE A 95 -2.94 -1.99 -10.06
CA PHE A 95 -2.65 -0.73 -9.38
C PHE A 95 -2.65 0.47 -10.33
N ASN A 96 -2.03 0.36 -11.50
CA ASN A 96 -1.98 1.43 -12.50
C ASN A 96 -3.36 1.71 -13.13
N VAL A 97 -4.19 0.68 -13.31
CA VAL A 97 -5.58 0.83 -13.78
C VAL A 97 -6.39 1.63 -12.76
N MET A 98 -6.36 1.22 -11.48
CA MET A 98 -7.04 1.93 -10.39
C MET A 98 -6.57 3.38 -10.26
N ALA A 99 -5.25 3.63 -10.35
CA ALA A 99 -4.72 4.99 -10.30
C ALA A 99 -5.24 5.88 -11.44
N THR A 100 -5.37 5.31 -12.64
CA THR A 100 -5.91 6.01 -13.82
C THR A 100 -7.39 6.34 -13.64
N GLU A 101 -8.17 5.41 -13.09
CA GLU A 101 -9.59 5.62 -12.82
C GLU A 101 -9.82 6.70 -11.76
N ILE A 102 -9.07 6.68 -10.66
CA ILE A 102 -9.12 7.71 -9.62
C ILE A 102 -8.77 9.09 -10.19
N GLU A 103 -7.73 9.18 -11.01
CA GLU A 103 -7.33 10.44 -11.65
C GLU A 103 -8.43 10.96 -12.60
N ALA A 104 -9.06 10.08 -13.36
CA ALA A 104 -10.16 10.44 -14.25
C ALA A 104 -11.39 10.94 -13.46
N SER A 105 -11.78 10.24 -12.39
CA SER A 105 -12.91 10.65 -11.53
C SER A 105 -12.63 11.98 -10.85
N SER A 106 -11.42 12.19 -10.32
CA SER A 106 -11.04 13.46 -9.70
C SER A 106 -11.12 14.63 -10.69
N ARG A 107 -10.58 14.46 -11.91
CA ARG A 107 -10.67 15.49 -12.96
C ARG A 107 -12.11 15.78 -13.36
N ALA A 108 -12.96 14.77 -13.46
CA ALA A 108 -14.37 14.95 -13.78
C ALA A 108 -15.10 15.77 -12.72
N ILE A 109 -14.86 15.48 -11.42
CA ILE A 109 -15.43 16.25 -10.31
C ILE A 109 -14.97 17.70 -10.36
N THR A 110 -13.67 17.95 -10.56
CA THR A 110 -13.13 19.31 -10.64
C THR A 110 -13.70 20.08 -11.83
N ALA A 111 -13.85 19.42 -12.99
CA ALA A 111 -14.44 20.05 -14.17
C ALA A 111 -15.92 20.41 -13.95
N GLU A 112 -16.68 19.54 -13.30
CA GLU A 112 -18.09 19.81 -12.99
C GLU A 112 -18.22 20.93 -11.96
N HIS A 113 -17.39 20.94 -10.92
CA HIS A 113 -17.35 22.03 -9.93
C HIS A 113 -17.06 23.37 -10.60
N ALA A 114 -16.03 23.43 -11.46
CA ALA A 114 -15.68 24.64 -12.19
C ALA A 114 -16.80 25.10 -13.14
N ARG A 115 -17.54 24.15 -13.73
CA ARG A 115 -18.70 24.47 -14.57
C ARG A 115 -19.85 25.07 -13.76
N LEU A 116 -20.14 24.50 -12.58
CA LEU A 116 -21.17 25.01 -11.68
C LEU A 116 -20.81 26.41 -11.16
N GLU A 117 -19.56 26.61 -10.72
CA GLU A 117 -19.08 27.93 -10.30
C GLU A 117 -19.19 28.96 -11.43
N ALA A 118 -18.77 28.61 -12.65
CA ALA A 118 -18.89 29.50 -13.80
C ALA A 118 -20.35 29.86 -14.12
N ALA A 119 -21.27 28.89 -14.00
CA ALA A 119 -22.70 29.13 -14.21
C ALA A 119 -23.29 30.06 -13.13
N LEU A 120 -22.97 29.83 -11.86
CA LEU A 120 -23.41 30.68 -10.75
C LEU A 120 -22.80 32.07 -10.82
N ALA A 121 -21.54 32.18 -11.27
CA ALA A 121 -20.84 33.44 -11.47
C ALA A 121 -21.44 34.27 -12.62
N ALA A 122 -21.94 33.61 -13.67
CA ALA A 122 -22.58 34.26 -14.80
C ALA A 122 -24.06 34.62 -14.58
N ALA A 123 -24.69 34.09 -13.52
CA ALA A 123 -26.08 34.39 -13.20
C ALA A 123 -26.25 35.86 -12.80
N ALA A 124 -27.25 36.53 -13.38
CA ALA A 124 -27.58 37.92 -13.05
C ALA A 124 -28.28 38.05 -11.69
N ASP A 125 -28.97 37.01 -11.26
CA ASP A 125 -29.67 36.98 -9.98
C ASP A 125 -28.67 36.78 -8.82
N ALA A 126 -28.91 37.49 -7.72
CA ALA A 126 -28.16 37.31 -6.47
C ALA A 126 -28.50 35.94 -5.86
N ILE A 127 -27.49 35.07 -5.75
CA ILE A 127 -27.60 33.72 -5.20
C ILE A 127 -26.69 33.63 -3.98
N MET A 128 -27.28 33.21 -2.86
CA MET A 128 -26.58 32.98 -1.60
C MET A 128 -27.03 31.65 -0.99
N ALA A 129 -26.07 30.87 -0.47
CA ALA A 129 -26.34 29.67 0.30
C ALA A 129 -26.00 29.94 1.77
N VAL A 130 -26.93 29.58 2.67
CA VAL A 130 -26.78 29.71 4.12
C VAL A 130 -26.97 28.36 4.80
N ASP A 131 -26.36 28.16 5.97
CA ASP A 131 -26.62 27.00 6.82
C ASP A 131 -27.89 27.13 7.69
N ALA A 132 -28.11 26.18 8.60
CA ALA A 132 -29.29 26.17 9.49
C ALA A 132 -29.25 27.31 10.51
N GLU A 133 -28.06 27.82 10.83
CA GLU A 133 -27.79 28.92 11.73
C GLU A 133 -27.76 30.29 11.00
N THR A 134 -28.05 30.31 9.70
CA THR A 134 -28.05 31.48 8.80
C THR A 134 -26.67 32.08 8.49
N ASP A 135 -25.61 31.30 8.66
CA ASP A 135 -24.27 31.69 8.25
C ASP A 135 -24.07 31.44 6.74
N VAL A 136 -23.52 32.43 6.06
CA VAL A 136 -23.35 32.39 4.60
C VAL A 136 -22.21 31.44 4.23
N GLN A 137 -22.53 30.38 3.50
CA GLN A 137 -21.55 29.41 2.98
C GLN A 137 -21.07 29.76 1.57
N TYR A 138 -21.90 30.48 0.80
CA TYR A 138 -21.57 30.84 -0.58
C TYR A 138 -22.36 32.08 -1.00
N ALA A 139 -21.72 32.99 -1.74
CA ALA A 139 -22.36 34.14 -2.37
C ALA A 139 -21.79 34.33 -3.77
N ASN A 140 -22.65 34.36 -4.80
CA ASN A 140 -22.20 34.61 -6.16
C ASN A 140 -21.83 36.11 -6.37
N PRO A 141 -21.11 36.47 -7.45
CA PRO A 141 -20.72 37.85 -7.72
C PRO A 141 -21.90 38.83 -7.80
N ALA A 142 -23.06 38.39 -8.29
CA ALA A 142 -24.26 39.23 -8.31
C ALA A 142 -24.76 39.56 -6.89
N ALA A 143 -24.72 38.60 -5.96
CA ALA A 143 -25.06 38.83 -4.55
C ALA A 143 -24.06 39.77 -3.87
N LEU A 144 -22.76 39.60 -4.13
CA LEU A 144 -21.72 40.49 -3.61
C LEU A 144 -21.88 41.92 -4.14
N ALA A 145 -22.17 42.08 -5.43
CA ALA A 145 -22.43 43.39 -6.04
C ALA A 145 -23.70 44.06 -5.47
N LEU A 146 -24.75 43.29 -5.20
CA LEU A 146 -25.98 43.78 -4.58
C LEU A 146 -25.74 44.26 -3.15
N LEU A 147 -24.93 43.53 -2.39
CA LEU A 147 -24.58 43.86 -1.00
C LEU A 147 -23.47 44.90 -0.88
N GLY A 148 -22.70 45.14 -1.95
CA GLY A 148 -21.56 46.06 -1.96
C GLY A 148 -20.38 45.59 -1.10
N MET A 149 -20.21 44.28 -0.91
CA MET A 149 -19.18 43.69 -0.06
C MET A 149 -18.32 42.69 -0.85
N GLU A 150 -17.10 42.44 -0.36
CA GLU A 150 -16.22 41.42 -0.93
C GLU A 150 -16.52 40.02 -0.35
N GLU A 151 -16.18 38.96 -1.08
CA GLU A 151 -16.47 37.57 -0.70
C GLU A 151 -15.94 37.22 0.71
N GLY A 152 -14.73 37.66 1.03
CA GLY A 152 -14.11 37.43 2.34
C GLY A 152 -14.77 38.18 3.51
N GLU A 153 -15.67 39.11 3.23
CA GLU A 153 -16.44 39.83 4.24
C GLU A 153 -17.85 39.26 4.45
N VAL A 154 -18.32 38.40 3.53
CA VAL A 154 -19.67 37.84 3.51
C VAL A 154 -19.67 36.37 3.91
N VAL A 155 -18.74 35.56 3.38
CA VAL A 155 -18.68 34.11 3.66
C VAL A 155 -18.21 33.87 5.09
N GLY A 156 -18.94 33.03 5.83
CA GLY A 156 -18.66 32.69 7.23
C GLY A 156 -19.20 33.71 8.25
N ARG A 157 -20.03 34.66 7.82
CA ARG A 157 -20.77 35.57 8.71
C ARG A 157 -22.27 35.30 8.64
N THR A 158 -22.97 35.67 9.70
CA THR A 158 -24.43 35.55 9.76
C THR A 158 -25.07 36.55 8.80
N LEU A 159 -26.14 36.14 8.11
CA LEU A 159 -26.82 36.94 7.08
C LEU A 159 -27.20 38.36 7.58
N ILE A 160 -27.59 38.50 8.86
CA ILE A 160 -27.88 39.79 9.50
C ILE A 160 -26.67 40.73 9.50
N GLU A 161 -25.48 40.21 9.78
CA GLU A 161 -24.25 41.01 9.86
C GLU A 161 -23.83 41.52 8.48
N SER A 162 -24.13 40.72 7.46
CA SER A 162 -23.83 41.03 6.06
C SER A 162 -24.88 41.95 5.44
N ALA A 163 -26.16 41.56 5.44
CA ALA A 163 -27.22 42.33 4.79
C ALA A 163 -27.62 43.60 5.56
N ARG A 164 -27.33 43.66 6.88
CA ARG A 164 -27.77 44.73 7.80
C ARG A 164 -29.25 45.10 7.70
N ASP A 165 -30.06 44.16 7.22
CA ASP A 165 -31.47 44.31 6.97
C ASP A 165 -32.22 43.24 7.76
N TYR A 166 -32.96 43.69 8.77
CA TYR A 166 -33.72 42.82 9.66
C TYR A 166 -34.93 42.19 8.94
N GLU A 167 -35.43 42.78 7.86
CA GLU A 167 -36.53 42.19 7.07
C GLU A 167 -36.04 41.01 6.23
N LEU A 168 -34.80 41.08 5.72
CA LEU A 168 -34.21 40.02 4.90
C LEU A 168 -33.93 38.75 5.71
N ASP A 169 -33.41 38.90 6.94
CA ASP A 169 -33.19 37.76 7.85
C ASP A 169 -34.51 37.10 8.30
N ALA A 170 -35.52 37.92 8.60
CA ALA A 170 -36.84 37.42 8.96
C ALA A 170 -37.46 36.56 7.84
N LEU A 171 -37.36 37.02 6.58
CA LEU A 171 -37.83 36.28 5.40
C LEU A 171 -37.07 34.97 5.18
N VAL A 172 -35.75 34.95 5.40
CA VAL A 172 -34.95 33.72 5.30
C VAL A 172 -35.34 32.71 6.37
N ARG A 173 -35.49 33.15 7.63
CA ARG A 173 -35.96 32.27 8.72
C ARG A 173 -37.36 31.73 8.46
N GLU A 174 -38.27 32.55 7.93
CA GLU A 174 -39.62 32.13 7.56
C GLU A 174 -39.60 31.11 6.42
N ALA A 175 -38.78 31.31 5.38
CA ALA A 175 -38.62 30.36 4.27
C ALA A 175 -38.00 29.02 4.73
N MET A 176 -37.09 29.06 5.71
CA MET A 176 -36.51 27.86 6.34
C MET A 176 -37.52 27.13 7.24
N ALA A 177 -38.34 27.87 7.99
CA ALA A 177 -39.39 27.30 8.82
C ALA A 177 -40.57 26.72 8.01
N GLY A 178 -40.86 27.30 6.83
CA GLY A 178 -41.95 26.87 5.95
C GLY A 178 -41.71 25.57 5.17
N ARG A 179 -40.48 25.04 5.11
CA ARG A 179 -40.15 23.73 4.47
C ARG A 179 -40.27 22.54 5.43
N GLY A 180 -40.84 22.73 6.61
CA GLY A 180 -41.18 21.66 7.55
C GLY A 180 -42.48 20.92 7.18
N THR A 181 -42.54 20.25 6.03
CA THR A 181 -43.50 19.14 5.83
C THR A 181 -42.76 17.87 5.37
N PRO A 182 -42.50 16.93 6.28
CA PRO A 182 -42.22 15.55 5.89
C PRO A 182 -43.55 14.92 5.47
N ASP A 183 -43.86 14.91 4.18
CA ASP A 183 -44.91 14.05 3.64
C ASP A 183 -44.24 12.75 3.16
N ALA A 184 -44.06 11.84 4.12
CA ALA A 184 -43.79 10.44 3.87
C ALA A 184 -45.13 9.71 3.84
N LYS A 185 -45.50 9.19 2.66
CA LYS A 185 -46.49 8.13 2.53
C LYS A 185 -45.86 6.96 1.78
#